data_AF-A0A0G1Y592-F1
#
_entry.id   AF-A0A0G1Y592-F1
#
_cell.length_a   1.000
_cell.length_b   1.000
_cell.length_c   1.000
_cell.angle_alpha   90.00
_cell.angle_beta   90.00
_cell.angle_gamma   90.00
#
_symmetry.space_group_name_H-M   'P 1'
#
loop_
_entity.id
_entity.type
_entity.pdbx_description
1 polymer ?
#
loop_
_entity_poly.entity_id
_entity_poly.type
_entity_poly.pdbx_seq_one_letter_code
_entity_poly.pdbx_strand_id
1 'polypeptide(L)' 'MENNKEKLEISIITPERIVYHDFADYISIPGSEGVLGVFPRHTPLFTRIVQGEVSIKNDKEYRHLSVAGGFVEVEK' A
#
# COMPACT_ATOMS: atom_id res chain seq x y z
N MET A 1 13.60 -15.96 12.42
CA MET A 1 13.33 -14.51 12.52
C MET A 1 13.55 -13.96 11.12
N GLU A 2 12.48 -13.97 10.31
CA GLU A 2 12.52 -13.52 8.91
C GLU A 2 13.09 -12.10 8.83
N ASN A 3 14.01 -11.85 7.91
CA ASN A 3 14.57 -10.52 7.69
C ASN A 3 13.50 -9.58 7.09
N ASN A 4 12.69 -8.94 7.95
CA ASN A 4 11.75 -7.88 7.54
C ASN A 4 12.44 -6.61 7.00
N LYS A 5 13.77 -6.56 6.95
CA LYS A 5 14.57 -5.44 6.41
C LYS A 5 14.34 -5.16 4.92
N GLU A 6 13.69 -6.09 4.21
CA GLU A 6 13.43 -5.98 2.77
C GLU A 6 11.96 -5.84 2.41
N LYS A 7 11.03 -5.77 3.38
CA LYS A 7 9.59 -5.62 3.13
C LYS A 7 9.10 -4.19 3.42
N LEU A 8 8.01 -3.79 2.76
CA LEU A 8 7.28 -2.55 3.01
C LEU A 8 6.38 -2.74 4.22
N GLU A 9 6.46 -1.82 5.18
CA GLU A 9 5.41 -1.68 6.19
C GLU A 9 4.23 -0.93 5.57
N ILE A 10 3.04 -1.52 5.63
CA ILE A 10 1.82 -0.96 5.02
C ILE A 10 0.77 -0.77 6.09
N SER A 11 0.28 0.46 6.20
CA SER A 11 -0.85 0.83 7.06
C SER A 11 -2.00 1.40 6.21
N ILE A 12 -3.17 0.78 6.27
CA ILE A 12 -4.40 1.32 5.67
C ILE A 12 -5.36 1.68 6.80
N ILE A 13 -5.63 2.97 6.90
CA ILE A 13 -6.44 3.55 7.98
C ILE A 13 -7.69 4.21 7.41
N THR A 14 -8.77 4.11 8.18
CA THR A 14 -10.05 4.80 7.96
C THR A 14 -10.38 5.61 9.21
N PRO A 15 -11.29 6.59 9.15
CA PRO A 15 -11.71 7.34 10.34
C PRO A 15 -12.20 6.44 11.50
N GLU A 16 -12.76 5.28 11.19
CA GLU A 16 -13.34 4.36 12.17
C GLU A 16 -12.29 3.44 12.79
N ARG A 17 -11.33 2.95 12.00
CA ARG A 17 -10.33 1.96 12.45
C ARG A 17 -9.15 1.79 11.49
N ILE A 18 -8.13 1.09 11.98
CA ILE A 18 -7.10 0.48 11.13
C ILE A 18 -7.72 -0.72 10.41
N VAL A 19 -7.64 -0.72 9.08
CA VAL A 19 -8.20 -1.78 8.22
C VAL A 19 -7.15 -2.83 7.90
N TYR A 20 -5.90 -2.40 7.74
CA TYR A 20 -4.78 -3.28 7.44
C TYR A 20 -3.50 -2.70 8.06
N HIS A 21 -2.69 -3.55 8.68
CA HIS A 21 -1.34 -3.23 9.16
C HIS A 21 -0.51 -4.50 9.06
N ASP A 22 0.47 -4.54 8.16
CA ASP A 22 1.36 -5.68 7.97
C ASP A 22 2.58 -5.32 7.10
N PHE A 23 3.51 -6.26 6.96
CA PHE A 23 4.65 -6.18 6.04
C PHE A 23 4.36 -6.91 4.73
N ALA A 24 4.73 -6.33 3.58
CA ALA A 24 4.52 -6.93 2.27
C ALA A 24 5.67 -6.61 1.28
N ASP A 25 5.76 -7.37 0.19
CA ASP A 25 6.80 -7.16 -0.82
C ASP A 25 6.45 -6.04 -1.81
N TYR A 26 5.15 -5.81 -1.99
CA TYR A 26 4.64 -4.91 -3.01
C TYR A 26 3.20 -4.48 -2.72
N ILE A 27 2.86 -3.26 -3.11
CA ILE A 27 1.49 -2.76 -3.14
C ILE A 27 1.19 -2.01 -4.45
N SER A 28 0.04 -2.29 -5.04
CA SER A 28 -0.53 -1.58 -6.18
C SER A 28 -1.72 -0.73 -5.72
N ILE A 29 -1.74 0.54 -6.11
CA ILE A 29 -2.70 1.53 -5.61
C ILE A 29 -3.28 2.32 -6.79
N PRO A 30 -4.60 2.55 -6.86
CA PRO A 30 -5.21 3.41 -7.87
C PRO A 30 -4.98 4.89 -7.52
N GLY A 31 -3.93 5.50 -8.06
CA GLY A 31 -3.64 6.93 -7.93
C GLY A 31 -4.45 7.80 -8.91
N SER A 32 -4.52 9.10 -8.65
CA SER A 32 -5.22 10.05 -9.54
C SER A 32 -4.60 10.17 -10.93
N GLU A 33 -3.29 9.97 -11.04
CA GLU A 33 -2.52 10.03 -12.30
C GLU A 33 -2.31 8.65 -12.94
N GLY A 34 -2.93 7.60 -12.39
CA GLY A 34 -2.77 6.22 -12.84
C GLY A 34 -2.44 5.25 -11.70
N VAL A 35 -2.15 4.00 -12.06
CA VAL A 35 -1.85 2.95 -11.08
C VAL A 35 -0.41 3.08 -10.59
N LEU A 36 -0.25 3.20 -9.28
CA LEU A 36 1.05 3.29 -8.60
C LEU A 36 1.43 1.92 -8.02
N GLY A 37 2.58 1.40 -8.45
CA GLY A 37 3.21 0.25 -7.82
C GLY A 37 4.35 0.69 -6.89
N VAL A 38 4.29 0.28 -5.62
CA VAL A 38 5.31 0.62 -4.61
C VAL A 38 6.04 -0.65 -4.19
N PHE A 39 7.37 -0.57 -4.22
CA PHE A 39 8.30 -1.59 -3.73
C PHE A 39 9.13 -1.03 -2.56
N PRO A 40 9.78 -1.90 -1.76
CA PRO A 40 10.69 -1.47 -0.70
C PRO A 40 11.72 -0.46 -1.20
N ARG A 41 12.00 0.58 -0.39
CA ARG A 41 12.91 1.70 -0.69
C ARG A 41 12.46 2.60 -1.85
N HIS A 42 11.16 2.72 -2.06
CA HIS A 42 10.61 3.70 -3.01
C HIS A 42 10.97 5.13 -2.58
N THR A 43 11.06 6.05 -3.54
CA THR A 43 11.26 7.48 -3.24
C THR A 43 10.04 8.03 -2.50
N PRO A 44 10.21 8.94 -1.52
CA PRO A 44 9.08 9.55 -0.84
C PRO A 44 8.08 10.16 -1.81
N LEU A 45 6.80 9.90 -1.58
CA LEU A 45 5.72 10.31 -2.45
C LEU A 45 4.46 10.57 -1.64
N PHE A 46 3.79 11.68 -1.94
CA PHE A 46 2.45 11.95 -1.44
C PHE A 46 1.51 12.14 -2.63
N THR A 47 0.43 11.37 -2.68
CA THR A 47 -0.52 11.45 -3.80
C THR A 47 -1.94 11.12 -3.36
N ARG A 48 -2.90 11.57 -4.17
CA ARG A 48 -4.32 11.26 -3.99
C ARG A 48 -4.63 9.89 -4.61
N ILE A 49 -5.42 9.09 -3.92
CA ILE A 49 -5.97 7.84 -4.46
C ILE A 49 -7.42 8.04 -4.88
N VAL A 50 -7.82 7.35 -5.94
CA VAL A 50 -9.18 7.35 -6.49
C VAL A 50 -9.88 6.04 -6.16
N GLN A 51 -11.18 5.98 -6.46
CA GLN A 51 -11.94 4.75 -6.28
C GLN A 51 -11.37 3.61 -7.12
N GLY A 52 -11.15 2.45 -6.50
CA GLY A 52 -10.60 1.29 -7.18
C GLY A 52 -10.19 0.18 -6.22
N GLU A 53 -9.33 -0.71 -6.70
CA GLU A 53 -8.80 -1.83 -5.93
C GLU A 53 -7.32 -1.61 -5.62
N VAL A 54 -6.97 -1.80 -4.35
CA VAL A 54 -5.60 -1.93 -3.86
C VAL A 54 -5.25 -3.41 -3.81
N SER A 55 -4.11 -3.77 -4.38
CA SER A 55 -3.58 -5.13 -4.33
C SER A 55 -2.28 -5.16 -3.56
N ILE A 56 -2.18 -5.99 -2.53
CA ILE A 56 -1.00 -6.15 -1.68
C ILE A 56 -0.46 -7.56 -1.92
N LYS A 57 0.81 -7.66 -2.26
CA LYS A 57 1.48 -8.94 -2.47
C LYS A 57 2.46 -9.20 -1.33
N ASN A 58 2.29 -10.34 -0.70
CA ASN A 58 3.24 -10.87 0.28
C ASN A 58 3.59 -12.31 -0.11
N ASP A 59 4.83 -12.53 -0.49
CA ASP A 59 5.38 -13.77 -1.04
C ASP A 59 4.58 -14.27 -2.26
N LYS A 60 3.73 -15.29 -2.08
CA LYS A 60 2.87 -15.87 -3.13
C LYS A 60 1.41 -15.46 -2.99
N GLU A 61 1.06 -14.75 -1.94
CA GLU A 61 -0.31 -14.39 -1.63
C GLU A 61 -0.60 -12.96 -2.07
N TYR A 62 -1.80 -12.78 -2.64
CA TYR A 62 -2.34 -11.47 -2.96
C TYR A 62 -3.55 -11.21 -2.07
N ARG A 63 -3.59 -10.02 -1.49
CA ARG A 63 -4.75 -9.48 -0.78
C ARG A 63 -5.28 -8.29 -1.55
N HIS A 64 -6.59 -8.29 -1.77
CA HIS A 64 -7.29 -7.23 -2.49
C HIS A 64 -8.20 -6.46 -1.52
N LEU A 65 -8.19 -5.13 -1.63
CA LEU A 65 -9.00 -4.22 -0.83
C LEU A 65 -9.62 -3.16 -1.74
N SER A 66 -10.93 -2.97 -1.65
CA SER A 66 -11.59 -1.86 -2.35
C SER A 66 -11.44 -0.57 -1.56
N VAL A 67 -11.11 0.51 -2.26
CA VAL A 67 -10.98 1.86 -1.69
C VAL A 67 -11.92 2.81 -2.42
N ALA A 68 -12.56 3.73 -1.68
CA ALA A 68 -13.39 4.78 -2.27
C ALA A 68 -12.57 5.99 -2.73
N GLY A 69 -11.39 6.19 -2.13
CA GLY A 69 -10.52 7.34 -2.37
C GLY A 69 -9.83 7.76 -1.07
N GLY A 70 -8.93 8.74 -1.15
CA GLY A 70 -8.16 9.22 -0.01
C GLY A 70 -6.78 9.73 -0.42
N PHE A 71 -5.79 9.49 0.42
CA PHE A 71 -4.40 9.86 0.18
C PHE A 71 -3.48 8.68 0.51
N VAL A 72 -2.32 8.69 -0.11
CA VAL A 72 -1.22 7.78 0.19
C VAL A 72 0.03 8.59 0.42
N GLU A 73 0.74 8.22 1.48
CA GLU A 73 2.06 8.70 1.82
C GLU A 73 3.02 7.52 1.79
N VAL A 74 4.12 7.69 1.07
CA VAL A 74 5.24 6.75 1.03
C VAL A 74 6.41 7.45 1.68
N GLU A 75 6.92 6.87 2.76
CA GLU A 75 8.09 7.34 3.49
C GLU A 75 9.31 6.44 3.21
N LYS A 76 10.48 6.85 3.71
CA LYS A 76 11.77 6.19 3.44
C LYS A 76 12.08 5.06 4.42
#